data_AF-A0A3P7NMU6-F1
#
_entry.id   AF-A0A3P7NMU6-F1
#
_cell.length_a   1.000
_cell.length_b   1.000
_cell.length_c   1.000
_cell.angle_alpha   90.00
_cell.angle_beta   90.00
_cell.angle_gamma   90.00
#
_symmetry.space_group_name_H-M   'P 1'
#
loop_
_entity.id
_entity.type
_entity.pdbx_description
1 polymer ?
#
loop_
_entity_poly.entity_id
_entity_poly.type
_entity_poly.pdbx_seq_one_letter_code
_entity_poly.pdbx_strand_id
1 'polypeptide(L)'
;MHSAGAAFTGDALFVRGCGRTDFQEGSAEQLYDSVHSKILSLPRNYFLFPGHDYTGRMMTTVDEELRLNPRLTKSKAEFIEIMNNLNLPRPKLMDYAVPLNLVCGVPNE
;
A
#
# COMPACT_ATOMS: atom_id res chain seq x y z
N MET A 1 -13.28 -13.07 5.31
CA MET A 1 -13.45 -11.62 5.55
C MET A 1 -14.50 -10.96 4.65
N HIS A 2 -14.83 -11.49 3.47
CA HIS A 2 -15.93 -10.93 2.66
C HIS A 2 -17.27 -10.85 3.41
N SER A 3 -17.56 -11.83 4.28
CA SER A 3 -18.72 -11.80 5.19
C SER A 3 -18.70 -10.62 6.19
N ALA A 4 -17.51 -10.11 6.52
CA ALA A 4 -17.32 -8.95 7.39
C ALA A 4 -17.24 -7.62 6.63
N GLY A 5 -17.27 -7.64 5.29
CA GLY A 5 -17.13 -6.44 4.48
C GLY A 5 -15.80 -5.71 4.69
N ALA A 6 -14.69 -6.46 4.83
CA ALA A 6 -13.39 -5.89 5.17
C ALA A 6 -12.24 -6.52 4.39
N ALA A 7 -11.15 -5.77 4.20
CA ALA A 7 -9.89 -6.22 3.64
C ALA A 7 -8.70 -5.62 4.42
N PHE A 8 -7.66 -6.44 4.67
CA PHE A 8 -6.36 -5.96 5.15
C PHE A 8 -5.47 -5.71 3.93
N THR A 9 -5.01 -4.48 3.75
CA THR A 9 -4.34 -4.05 2.50
C THR A 9 -2.82 -4.02 2.60
N GLY A 10 -2.25 -4.30 3.79
CA GLY A 10 -0.82 -4.20 4.04
C GLY A 10 -0.31 -2.83 3.60
N ASP A 11 0.78 -2.81 2.83
CA ASP A 11 1.35 -1.59 2.27
C ASP A 11 0.90 -1.26 0.85
N ALA A 12 -0.02 -2.05 0.27
CA ALA A 12 -0.52 -1.77 -1.08
C ALA A 12 -1.40 -0.51 -1.10
N LEU A 13 -2.24 -0.33 -0.08
CA LEU A 13 -3.09 0.84 0.07
C LEU A 13 -3.08 1.30 1.52
N PHE A 14 -2.87 2.60 1.73
CA PHE A 14 -2.98 3.30 3.00
C PHE A 14 -4.21 4.20 3.02
N VAL A 15 -4.57 4.73 4.19
CA VAL A 15 -5.54 5.82 4.25
C VAL A 15 -4.97 7.04 3.51
N ARG A 16 -5.58 7.42 2.39
CA ARG A 16 -5.12 8.51 1.50
C ARG A 16 -3.67 8.35 1.02
N GLY A 17 -3.21 7.12 0.83
CA GLY A 17 -1.86 6.85 0.33
C GLY A 17 -1.66 5.43 -0.17
N CYS A 18 -0.39 5.08 -0.40
CA CYS A 18 0.08 3.75 -0.74
C CYS A 18 1.56 3.61 -0.34
N GLY A 19 2.04 2.38 -0.24
CA GLY A 19 3.44 2.06 -0.02
C GLY A 19 4.35 2.57 -1.14
N ARG A 20 5.65 2.62 -0.84
CA ARG A 20 6.71 2.96 -1.80
C ARG A 20 6.96 1.77 -2.75
N THR A 21 7.55 2.05 -3.91
CA THR A 21 7.76 1.04 -4.98
C THR A 21 9.19 1.02 -5.52
N ASP A 22 10.13 1.64 -4.83
CA ASP A 22 11.54 1.82 -5.23
C ASP A 22 12.51 0.84 -4.54
N PHE A 23 11.99 -0.07 -3.72
CA PHE A 23 12.74 -1.13 -3.03
C PHE A 23 11.99 -2.46 -3.09
N GLN A 24 12.64 -3.55 -2.69
CA GLN A 24 12.06 -4.90 -2.59
C GLN A 24 11.40 -5.37 -3.91
N GLU A 25 12.04 -5.07 -5.05
CA GLU A 25 11.54 -5.39 -6.39
C GLU A 25 10.17 -4.75 -6.70
N GLY A 26 9.83 -3.67 -6.00
CA GLY A 26 8.58 -2.94 -6.19
C GLY A 26 8.42 -2.34 -7.60
N SER A 27 7.17 -2.21 -8.02
CA SER A 27 6.79 -1.59 -9.29
C SER A 27 5.54 -0.73 -9.11
N ALA A 28 5.63 0.56 -9.46
CA ALA A 28 4.48 1.48 -9.42
C ALA A 28 3.37 1.02 -10.36
N GLU A 29 3.73 0.52 -11.54
CA GLU A 29 2.79 -0.06 -12.49
C GLU A 29 2.04 -1.25 -11.87
N GLN A 30 2.77 -2.22 -11.31
CA GLN A 30 2.17 -3.41 -10.70
C GLN A 30 1.30 -3.06 -9.50
N LEU A 31 1.73 -2.09 -8.69
CA LEU A 31 0.97 -1.60 -7.54
C LEU A 31 -0.36 -1.01 -7.98
N TYR A 32 -0.34 -0.13 -8.99
CA TYR A 32 -1.55 0.49 -9.54
C TYR A 32 -2.54 -0.58 -10.02
N ASP A 33 -2.08 -1.52 -10.85
CA ASP A 33 -2.93 -2.58 -11.40
C ASP A 33 -3.48 -3.49 -10.30
N SER A 34 -2.67 -3.82 -9.30
CA SER A 34 -3.08 -4.65 -8.16
C SER A 34 -4.15 -3.96 -7.32
N VAL A 35 -3.94 -2.69 -6.98
CA VAL A 35 -4.89 -1.93 -6.16
C VAL A 35 -6.22 -1.76 -6.90
N HIS A 36 -6.20 -1.36 -8.18
CA HIS A 36 -7.43 -1.15 -8.95
C HIS A 36 -8.19 -2.46 -9.21
N SER A 37 -7.48 -3.53 -9.57
CA SER A 37 -8.14 -4.80 -9.93
C SER A 37 -8.56 -5.65 -8.73
N LYS A 38 -7.91 -5.52 -7.56
CA LYS A 38 -8.15 -6.38 -6.40
C LYS A 38 -8.77 -5.67 -5.18
N ILE A 39 -8.43 -4.41 -4.94
CA ILE A 39 -8.84 -3.69 -3.72
C ILE A 39 -9.97 -2.71 -4.03
N LEU A 40 -9.79 -1.83 -5.02
CA LEU A 40 -10.79 -0.82 -5.36
C LEU A 40 -11.94 -1.36 -6.21
N SER A 41 -11.83 -2.61 -6.68
CA SER A 41 -12.92 -3.37 -7.31
C SER A 41 -13.87 -4.03 -6.29
N LEU A 42 -13.53 -3.99 -5.00
CA LEU A 42 -14.41 -4.46 -3.92
C LEU A 42 -15.64 -3.55 -3.76
N PRO A 43 -16.71 -4.00 -3.08
CA PRO A 43 -17.87 -3.16 -2.80
C PRO A 43 -17.48 -1.87 -2.06
N ARG A 44 -18.10 -0.75 -2.45
CA ARG A 44 -17.76 0.60 -1.95
C ARG A 44 -17.78 0.76 -0.43
N ASN A 45 -18.62 -0.01 0.26
CA ASN A 45 -18.76 0.01 1.71
C ASN A 45 -17.73 -0.87 2.45
N TYR A 46 -16.81 -1.53 1.75
CA TYR A 46 -15.80 -2.35 2.41
C TYR A 46 -14.83 -1.49 3.20
N PHE A 47 -14.56 -1.91 4.44
CA PHE A 47 -13.51 -1.35 5.27
C PHE A 47 -12.13 -1.85 4.83
N LEU A 48 -11.18 -0.94 4.69
CA LEU A 48 -9.80 -1.20 4.34
C LEU A 48 -8.92 -0.88 5.54
N PHE A 49 -8.16 -1.89 5.98
CA PHE A 49 -7.27 -1.82 7.14
C PHE A 49 -5.82 -1.91 6.64
N PRO A 50 -5.06 -0.79 6.63
CA PRO A 50 -3.69 -0.78 6.16
C PRO A 50 -2.72 -1.40 7.18
N GLY A 51 -1.53 -1.79 6.71
CA GLY A 51 -0.44 -2.26 7.57
C GLY A 51 0.22 -1.14 8.37
N HIS A 52 0.17 0.10 7.85
CA HIS A 52 0.74 1.28 8.47
C HIS A 52 -0.16 2.50 8.29
N ASP A 53 -0.06 3.44 9.22
CA ASP A 53 -0.58 4.80 9.09
C ASP A 53 0.35 5.76 9.85
N TYR A 54 0.47 7.00 9.35
CA TYR A 54 1.34 8.04 9.91
C TYR A 54 0.57 9.31 10.31
N THR A 55 -0.76 9.22 10.38
CA THR A 55 -1.68 10.36 10.60
C THR A 55 -2.69 10.14 11.73
N GLY A 56 -2.66 8.98 12.41
CA GLY A 56 -3.58 8.60 13.49
C GLY A 56 -4.86 7.91 13.02
N ARG A 57 -4.92 7.42 11.77
CA ARG A 57 -6.10 6.78 11.18
C ARG A 57 -5.95 5.25 11.19
N MET A 58 -7.03 4.56 11.56
CA MET A 58 -7.01 3.10 11.70
C MET A 58 -7.58 2.34 10.49
N MET A 59 -8.48 2.98 9.73
CA MET A 59 -9.12 2.38 8.56
C MET A 59 -9.64 3.47 7.61
N THR A 60 -10.04 3.03 6.43
CA THR A 60 -10.74 3.80 5.39
C THR A 60 -11.75 2.89 4.71
N THR A 61 -12.47 3.38 3.71
CA THR A 61 -13.35 2.57 2.86
C THR A 61 -12.94 2.60 1.41
N VAL A 62 -13.42 1.63 0.63
CA VAL A 62 -13.23 1.64 -0.83
C VAL A 62 -13.78 2.91 -1.46
N ASP A 63 -14.96 3.39 -1.04
CA ASP A 63 -15.55 4.62 -1.56
C ASP A 63 -14.67 5.85 -1.30
N GLU A 64 -14.13 5.96 -0.08
CA GLU A 64 -13.26 7.07 0.28
C GLU A 64 -11.98 7.07 -0.55
N GLU A 65 -11.34 5.93 -0.74
CA GLU A 65 -10.08 5.87 -1.50
C GLU A 65 -10.27 6.06 -3.00
N LEU A 66 -11.40 5.59 -3.57
CA LEU A 66 -11.80 5.90 -4.94
C LEU A 66 -11.99 7.40 -5.20
N ARG A 67 -12.30 8.18 -4.16
CA ARG A 67 -12.61 9.61 -4.28
C ARG A 67 -11.49 10.52 -3.81
N LEU A 68 -10.75 10.10 -2.79
CA LEU A 68 -9.91 10.98 -1.99
C LEU A 68 -8.44 10.56 -1.96
N ASN A 69 -8.06 9.40 -2.51
CA ASN A 69 -6.66 9.03 -2.54
C ASN A 69 -5.89 9.96 -3.50
N PRO A 70 -4.89 10.71 -3.04
CA PRO A 70 -4.24 11.74 -3.86
C PRO A 70 -3.40 11.17 -5.02
N ARG A 71 -3.06 9.87 -4.96
CA ARG A 71 -2.24 9.19 -5.97
C ARG A 71 -3.06 8.20 -6.79
N LEU A 72 -3.80 7.31 -6.14
CA LEU A 72 -4.52 6.21 -6.79
C LEU A 72 -5.77 6.64 -7.56
N THR A 73 -6.23 7.89 -7.39
CA THR A 73 -7.30 8.49 -8.22
C THR A 73 -6.77 9.09 -9.53
N LYS A 74 -5.45 9.19 -9.69
CA LYS A 74 -4.81 9.65 -10.93
C LYS A 74 -4.83 8.55 -11.98
N SER A 75 -4.56 8.91 -13.23
CA SER A 75 -4.31 7.90 -14.26
C SER A 75 -3.06 7.08 -13.90
N LYS A 76 -2.96 5.87 -14.45
CA LYS A 76 -1.79 4.99 -14.23
C LYS A 76 -0.47 5.68 -14.57
N ALA A 77 -0.41 6.42 -15.67
CA ALA A 77 0.79 7.15 -16.09
C ALA A 77 1.18 8.25 -15.08
N GLU A 78 0.22 9.06 -14.63
CA GLU A 78 0.46 10.08 -13.60
C GLU A 78 0.86 9.46 -12.26
N PHE A 79 0.26 8.35 -11.88
CA PHE A 79 0.63 7.61 -10.68
C PHE A 79 2.09 7.16 -10.73
N ILE A 80 2.50 6.52 -11.83
CA ILE A 80 3.88 6.07 -12.04
C ILE A 80 4.85 7.26 -11.95
N GLU A 81 4.54 8.37 -12.61
CA GLU A 81 5.35 9.58 -12.56
C GLU A 81 5.47 10.14 -11.14
N ILE A 82 4.36 10.23 -10.40
CA ILE A 82 4.39 10.68 -9.00
C ILE A 82 5.28 9.77 -8.16
N MET A 83 5.10 8.45 -8.26
CA MET A 83 5.82 7.46 -7.45
C MET A 83 7.32 7.48 -7.73
N ASN A 84 7.73 7.63 -8.99
CA ASN A 84 9.14 7.72 -9.37
C ASN A 84 9.83 8.99 -8.87
N ASN A 85 9.07 10.05 -8.59
CA ASN A 85 9.60 11.36 -8.20
C ASN A 85 9.44 11.69 -6.70
N LEU A 86 9.03 10.73 -5.85
CA LEU A 86 8.83 10.99 -4.42
C LEU A 86 10.12 11.30 -3.64
N ASN A 87 11.29 10.90 -4.15
CA ASN A 87 12.62 11.17 -3.54
C ASN A 87 12.69 10.88 -2.03
N LEU A 88 12.11 9.75 -1.60
CA LEU A 88 12.02 9.39 -0.20
C LEU A 88 13.37 8.90 0.35
N PRO A 89 13.70 9.19 1.62
CA PRO A 89 14.90 8.65 2.24
C PRO A 89 14.88 7.11 2.23
N ARG A 90 16.07 6.49 2.20
CA ARG A 90 16.23 5.03 2.34
C ARG A 90 15.54 4.56 3.63
N PRO A 91 14.77 3.45 3.62
CA PRO A 91 14.12 2.98 4.85
C PRO A 91 15.13 2.58 5.92
N LYS A 92 14.97 3.13 7.13
CA LYS A 92 15.97 3.10 8.21
C LYS A 92 16.39 1.70 8.66
N LEU A 93 15.47 0.73 8.64
CA LEU A 93 15.68 -0.62 9.16
C LEU A 93 15.75 -1.68 8.05
N MET A 94 15.73 -1.30 6.77
CA MET A 94 15.60 -2.26 5.67
C MET A 94 16.71 -3.31 5.67
N ASP A 95 17.96 -2.89 5.88
CA ASP A 95 19.13 -3.76 5.85
C ASP A 95 19.18 -4.76 7.03
N TYR A 96 18.39 -4.52 8.07
CA TYR A 96 18.22 -5.41 9.22
C TYR A 96 16.94 -6.25 9.10
N ALA A 97 15.81 -5.60 8.78
CA ALA A 97 14.50 -6.21 8.79
C ALA A 97 14.27 -7.15 7.60
N VAL A 98 14.75 -6.81 6.39
CA VAL A 98 14.53 -7.66 5.21
C VAL A 98 15.19 -9.03 5.36
N PRO A 99 16.49 -9.15 5.71
CA PRO A 99 17.11 -10.46 5.91
C PRO A 99 16.41 -11.29 6.98
N LEU A 100 16.03 -10.68 8.11
CA LEU A 100 15.31 -11.39 9.18
C LEU A 100 13.93 -11.87 8.73
N ASN A 101 13.17 -11.02 8.03
CA ASN A 101 11.84 -11.39 7.55
C ASN A 101 11.88 -12.54 6.53
N LEU A 102 12.95 -12.65 5.73
CA LEU A 102 13.16 -13.77 4.80
C LEU A 102 13.34 -15.12 5.51
N VAL A 103 13.76 -15.11 6.78
CA VAL A 103 13.90 -16.30 7.64
C VAL A 103 12.89 -16.30 8.79
N CYS A 104 11.74 -15.67 8.59
CA CYS A 104 10.64 -15.62 9.56
C CYS A 104 11.02 -15.02 10.93
N GLY A 105 11.99 -14.12 10.96
CA GLY A 105 12.45 -13.44 12.18
C GLY A 105 13.36 -14.29 13.06
N VAL A 106 13.80 -15.47 12.59
CA VAL A 106 14.74 -16.33 13.32
C VAL A 106 16.16 -15.80 13.09
N PRO A 107 16.91 -15.42 14.13
CA PRO A 107 18.31 -15.06 13.98
C PRO A 107 19.12 -16.25 13.46
N ASN A 108 20.10 -16.01 12.59
CA ASN A 108 21.09 -17.05 12.27
C ASN A 108 21.85 -17.41 13.56
N GLU A 109 21.98 -18.71 13.84
CA GLU A 109 22.89 -19.23 14.89
C GLU A 109 24.35 -18.89 14.60
#